data_AF-A0A369L896-F1
#
_entry.id   AF-A0A369L896-F1
#
_cell.length_a   1.000
_cell.length_b   1.000
_cell.length_c   1.000
_cell.angle_alpha   90.00
_cell.angle_beta   90.00
_cell.angle_gamma   90.00
#
_symmetry.space_group_name_H-M   'P 1'
#
loop_
_entity.id
_entity.type
_entity.pdbx_description
1 polymer ?
#
loop_
_entity_poly.entity_id
_entity_poly.type
_entity_poly.pdbx_seq_one_letter_code
_entity_poly.pdbx_strand_id
1 'polypeptide(L)'
;MASIELNILQERELGRLLDYERATCTVDGELVYRCAFPLRPDDDLQRELIERGALAKRPDDRRGTVVAITTDGYSYFPAKRKEQEERNRDKHHDTRLVGLSACFAAACVIIGFLLGRFVG
;
A
#
# COMPACT_ATOMS: atom_id res chain seq x y z
N MET A 1 4.71 13.69 6.62
CA MET A 1 4.76 13.19 5.23
C MET A 1 3.35 13.32 4.69
N ALA A 2 3.13 14.05 3.60
CA ALA A 2 1.79 14.15 3.04
C ALA A 2 1.43 12.78 2.46
N SER A 3 0.50 12.07 3.08
CA SER A 3 -0.02 10.81 2.55
C SER A 3 -0.92 11.16 1.37
N ILE A 4 -0.34 11.19 0.17
CA ILE A 4 -1.10 11.37 -1.06
C ILE A 4 -2.14 10.24 -1.14
N GLU A 5 -3.40 10.59 -1.38
CA GLU A 5 -4.47 9.61 -1.58
C GLU A 5 -4.70 9.44 -3.09
N LEU A 6 -4.66 8.20 -3.55
CA LEU A 6 -4.82 7.84 -4.95
C LEU A 6 -5.99 6.87 -5.11
N ASN A 7 -6.71 6.98 -6.22
CA ASN A 7 -7.73 6.00 -6.60
C ASN A 7 -7.08 4.78 -7.29
N ILE A 8 -7.86 3.71 -7.52
CA ILE A 8 -7.35 2.44 -8.06
C ILE A 8 -6.67 2.62 -9.45
N LEU A 9 -7.19 3.49 -10.31
CA LEU A 9 -6.62 3.72 -11.63
C LEU A 9 -5.29 4.49 -11.54
N GLN A 10 -5.25 5.50 -10.68
CA GLN A 10 -4.05 6.28 -10.38
C GLN A 10 -2.95 5.40 -9.76
N GLU A 11 -3.32 4.53 -8.82
CA GLU A 11 -2.40 3.57 -8.23
C GLU A 11 -1.83 2.63 -9.28
N ARG A 12 -2.68 2.07 -10.15
CA ARG A 12 -2.24 1.17 -11.22
C ARG A 12 -1.26 1.86 -12.16
N GLU A 13 -1.53 3.12 -12.52
CA GLU A 13 -0.66 3.89 -13.39
C GLU A 13 0.67 4.24 -12.71
N LEU A 14 0.64 4.68 -11.45
CA LEU A 14 1.86 4.93 -10.66
C LEU A 14 2.69 3.65 -10.53
N GLY A 15 2.04 2.50 -10.29
CA GLY A 15 2.69 1.19 -10.26
C GLY A 15 3.38 0.86 -11.59
N ARG A 16 2.68 1.06 -12.72
CA ARG A 16 3.25 0.85 -14.06
C ARG A 16 4.48 1.72 -14.31
N LEU A 17 4.46 2.98 -13.90
CA LEU A 17 5.60 3.89 -14.06
C LEU A 17 6.80 3.47 -13.20
N LEU A 18 6.56 3.05 -11.95
CA LEU A 18 7.59 2.53 -11.05
C LEU A 18 8.19 1.22 -11.58
N ASP A 19 7.36 0.32 -12.11
CA ASP A 19 7.83 -0.95 -12.67
C ASP A 19 8.64 -0.71 -13.95
N TYR A 20 8.21 0.22 -14.80
CA TYR A 20 8.97 0.62 -15.98
C TYR A 20 10.33 1.21 -15.61
N GLU A 21 10.37 2.10 -14.60
CA GLU A 21 11.62 2.67 -14.10
C GLU A 21 12.53 1.58 -13.56
N ARG A 22 12.01 0.65 -12.75
CA ARG A 22 12.82 -0.47 -12.24
C ARG A 22 13.36 -1.33 -13.37
N ALA A 23 12.55 -1.65 -14.37
CA ALA A 23 13.01 -2.49 -15.48
C ALA A 23 14.08 -1.82 -16.36
N THR A 24 14.08 -0.49 -16.46
CA THR A 24 14.89 0.25 -17.43
C THR A 24 16.08 0.98 -16.80
N CYS A 25 15.91 1.42 -15.55
CA CYS A 25 16.82 2.31 -14.84
C CYS A 25 17.61 1.59 -13.71
N THR A 26 17.52 0.25 -13.56
CA THR A 26 18.32 -0.52 -12.57
C THR A 26 19.45 -1.33 -13.20
N VAL A 27 20.59 -1.37 -12.52
CA VAL A 27 21.72 -2.27 -12.80
C VAL A 27 22.08 -2.99 -11.49
N ASP A 28 22.24 -4.31 -11.52
CA ASP A 28 22.54 -5.15 -10.34
C ASP A 28 21.57 -4.99 -9.16
N GLY A 29 20.31 -4.60 -9.44
CA GLY A 29 19.28 -4.39 -8.42
C GLY A 29 19.30 -3.01 -7.76
N GLU A 30 20.26 -2.14 -8.13
CA GLU A 30 20.30 -0.75 -7.68
C GLU A 30 19.76 0.20 -8.76
N LEU A 31 18.96 1.18 -8.33
CA LEU A 31 18.45 2.22 -9.22
C LEU A 31 19.57 3.22 -9.53
N VAL A 32 20.05 3.22 -10.77
CA VAL A 32 21.21 4.03 -11.19
C VAL A 32 20.82 5.48 -11.43
N TYR A 33 19.62 5.72 -11.99
CA TYR A 33 19.08 7.06 -12.21
C TYR A 33 17.55 7.06 -12.14
N ARG A 34 16.96 8.22 -11.84
CA ARG A 34 15.51 8.39 -11.90
C ARG A 34 15.09 8.65 -13.34
N CYS A 35 14.09 7.92 -13.78
CA CYS A 35 13.55 8.03 -15.13
C CYS A 35 12.75 9.34 -15.24
N ALA A 36 12.89 10.03 -16.37
CA ALA A 36 12.09 11.20 -16.74
C ALA A 36 11.13 10.84 -17.87
N PHE A 37 9.83 11.00 -17.61
CA PHE A 37 8.76 10.62 -18.53
C PHE A 37 8.34 11.81 -19.39
N PRO A 38 7.92 11.59 -20.66
CA PRO A 38 7.37 12.66 -21.47
C PRO A 38 6.05 13.17 -20.87
N LEU A 39 5.86 14.50 -20.88
CA LEU A 39 4.58 15.12 -20.54
C LEU A 39 3.56 14.81 -21.64
N ARG A 40 2.39 14.31 -21.25
CA ARG A 40 1.25 13.99 -22.10
C ARG A 40 0.05 14.82 -21.63
N PRO A 41 -0.23 15.97 -22.26
CA PRO A 41 -1.29 16.87 -21.81
C PRO A 41 -2.69 16.27 -21.92
N ASP A 42 -2.89 15.36 -22.89
CA ASP A 42 -4.17 14.68 -23.14
C ASP A 42 -4.37 13.44 -22.25
N ASP A 43 -3.39 13.08 -21.43
CA ASP A 43 -3.47 11.94 -20.52
C ASP A 43 -4.01 12.41 -19.16
N ASP A 44 -5.31 12.19 -18.95
CA ASP A 44 -6.00 12.58 -17.72
C ASP A 44 -5.37 11.94 -16.47
N LEU A 45 -4.91 10.69 -16.54
CA LEU A 45 -4.28 10.02 -15.40
C LEU A 45 -2.95 10.67 -15.04
N GLN A 46 -2.15 11.04 -16.05
CA GLN A 46 -0.90 11.75 -15.79
C GLN A 46 -1.17 13.12 -15.16
N ARG A 47 -2.18 13.85 -15.65
CA ARG A 47 -2.58 15.15 -15.07
C ARG A 47 -3.03 15.00 -13.62
N GLU A 48 -3.92 14.05 -13.34
CA GLU A 48 -4.41 13.78 -11.99
C GLU A 48 -3.28 13.38 -11.03
N LEU A 49 -2.34 12.54 -11.47
CA LEU A 49 -1.17 12.15 -10.65
C LEU A 49 -0.26 13.34 -10.34
N ILE A 50 -0.15 14.32 -11.24
CA ILE A 50 0.57 15.58 -10.99
C ILE A 50 -0.19 16.43 -9.97
N GLU A 51 -1.51 16.57 -10.11
CA GLU A 51 -2.36 17.33 -9.18
C GLU A 51 -2.33 16.73 -7.76
N ARG A 52 -2.28 15.40 -7.66
CA ARG A 52 -2.16 14.67 -6.39
C ARG A 52 -0.75 14.70 -5.78
N GLY A 53 0.23 15.25 -6.51
CA GLY A 53 1.62 15.34 -6.05
C GLY A 53 2.42 14.03 -6.14
N ALA A 54 1.88 12.98 -6.78
CA ALA A 54 2.62 11.74 -7.07
C ALA A 54 3.68 11.93 -8.16
N LEU A 55 3.38 12.83 -9.10
CA LEU A 55 4.25 13.22 -10.21
C LEU A 55 4.53 14.73 -10.17
N ALA A 56 5.68 15.16 -10.71
CA ALA A 56 6.02 16.57 -10.82
C ALA A 56 6.55 16.90 -12.22
N LYS A 57 6.09 18.03 -12.76
CA LYS A 57 6.65 18.60 -13.99
C LYS A 57 8.03 19.17 -13.71
N ARG A 58 8.98 18.90 -14.59
CA ARG A 58 10.35 19.41 -14.54
C ARG A 58 10.75 19.93 -15.92
N PRO A 59 11.40 21.10 -16.01
CA PRO A 59 12.04 21.51 -17.25
C PRO A 59 13.23 20.57 -17.56
N ASP A 60 13.41 20.23 -18.82
CA ASP A 60 14.50 19.43 -19.36
C ASP A 60 15.04 20.12 -20.61
N ASP A 61 16.34 20.42 -20.62
CA ASP A 61 16.97 21.21 -21.69
C ASP A 61 16.91 20.54 -23.07
N ARG A 62 16.74 19.22 -23.14
CA ARG A 62 16.71 18.45 -24.39
C ARG A 62 15.30 18.13 -24.85
N ARG A 63 14.36 17.96 -23.92
CA ARG A 63 13.01 17.42 -24.18
C ARG A 63 11.89 18.40 -23.83
N GLY A 64 12.22 19.59 -23.34
CA GLY A 64 11.25 20.63 -22.98
C GLY A 64 10.72 20.43 -21.57
N THR A 65 9.52 19.89 -21.42
CA THR A 65 8.94 19.57 -20.09
C THR A 65 8.77 18.07 -19.95
N VAL A 66 9.34 17.53 -18.88
CA VAL A 66 9.23 16.12 -18.50
C VAL A 66 8.49 15.98 -17.18
N VAL A 67 8.08 14.77 -16.86
CA VAL A 67 7.40 14.41 -15.64
C VAL A 67 8.25 13.39 -14.90
N ALA A 68 8.45 13.59 -13.60
CA ALA A 68 9.21 12.66 -12.76
C ALA A 68 8.38 12.25 -11.54
N ILE A 69 8.62 11.03 -11.04
CA ILE A 69 7.98 10.53 -9.82
C ILE A 69 8.54 11.31 -8.62
N THR A 70 7.65 11.80 -7.78
CA THR A 70 8.02 12.55 -6.57
C THR A 70 8.43 11.60 -5.45
N THR A 71 9.07 12.14 -4.42
CA THR A 71 9.36 11.36 -3.19
C THR A 71 8.09 10.76 -2.60
N ASP A 72 6.98 11.49 -2.61
CA ASP A 72 5.70 11.01 -2.12
C ASP A 72 5.19 9.84 -2.99
N GLY A 73 5.28 9.97 -4.33
CA GLY A 73 4.96 8.90 -5.27
C GLY A 73 5.77 7.62 -5.05
N TYR A 74 7.08 7.72 -4.80
CA TYR A 74 7.93 6.57 -4.47
C TYR A 74 7.55 5.91 -3.15
N SER A 75 7.17 6.71 -2.15
CA SER A 75 6.85 6.23 -0.81
C SER A 75 5.44 5.67 -0.67
N TYR A 76 4.58 5.88 -1.66
CA TYR A 76 3.16 5.54 -1.63
C TYR A 76 2.90 4.05 -1.34
N PHE A 77 3.42 3.13 -2.16
CA PHE A 77 3.19 1.69 -1.97
C PHE A 77 3.81 1.13 -0.68
N PRO A 78 5.05 1.50 -0.30
CA PRO A 78 5.61 1.14 1.00
C PRO A 78 4.76 1.64 2.17
N ALA A 79 4.28 2.88 2.14
CA ALA A 79 3.43 3.45 3.18
C ALA A 79 2.08 2.70 3.27
N LYS A 80 1.42 2.48 2.12
CA LYS A 80 0.17 1.73 2.03
C LYS A 80 0.30 0.30 2.58
N ARG A 81 1.42 -0.37 2.30
CA ARG A 81 1.71 -1.71 2.82
C ARG A 81 1.88 -1.71 4.34
N LYS A 82 2.63 -0.74 4.90
CA LYS A 82 2.79 -0.60 6.35
C LYS A 82 1.44 -0.41 7.05
N GLU A 83 0.58 0.46 6.53
CA GLU A 83 -0.76 0.65 7.08
C GLU A 83 -1.63 -0.62 6.98
N GLN A 84 -1.50 -1.39 5.91
CA GLN A 84 -2.19 -2.68 5.78
C GLN A 84 -1.68 -3.71 6.79
N GLU A 85 -0.38 -3.76 7.02
CA GLU A 85 0.24 -4.65 8.02
C GLU A 85 -0.18 -4.27 9.44
N GLU A 86 -0.23 -2.99 9.77
CA GLU A 86 -0.73 -2.48 11.05
C GLU A 86 -2.20 -2.87 11.25
N ARG A 87 -3.06 -2.60 10.26
CA ARG A 87 -4.47 -3.03 10.29
C ARG A 87 -4.64 -4.54 10.44
N ASN A 88 -3.76 -5.34 9.84
CA ASN A 88 -3.80 -6.79 9.96
C ASN A 88 -3.34 -7.27 11.34
N ARG A 89 -2.37 -6.59 11.98
CA ARG A 89 -1.94 -6.88 13.35
C ARG A 89 -3.07 -6.64 14.34
N ASP A 90 -3.80 -5.54 14.18
CA ASP A 90 -4.95 -5.21 15.03
C ASP A 90 -6.04 -6.28 14.92
N LYS A 91 -6.40 -6.68 13.68
CA LYS A 91 -7.36 -7.78 13.45
C LYS A 91 -6.91 -9.11 14.05
N HIS A 92 -5.62 -9.41 14.00
CA HIS A 92 -5.09 -10.66 14.57
C HIS A 92 -5.18 -10.67 16.10
N HIS A 93 -5.00 -9.53 16.75
CA HIS A 93 -5.21 -9.39 18.19
C HIS A 93 -6.67 -9.68 18.57
N ASP A 94 -7.63 -9.07 17.86
CA ASP A 94 -9.06 -9.28 18.10
C ASP A 94 -9.47 -10.74 17.88
N THR A 95 -8.97 -11.38 16.82
CA THR A 95 -9.29 -12.77 16.50
C THR A 95 -8.79 -13.73 17.59
N ARG A 96 -7.60 -13.49 18.16
CA ARG A 96 -7.09 -14.31 19.27
C ARG A 96 -7.94 -14.14 20.54
N LEU A 97 -8.38 -12.93 20.83
CA LEU A 97 -9.23 -12.66 22.00
C LEU A 97 -10.58 -13.38 21.88
N VAL A 98 -11.21 -13.29 20.70
CA VAL A 98 -12.48 -13.98 20.39
C VAL A 98 -12.31 -15.50 20.42
N GLY A 99 -11.22 -16.03 19.86
CA GLY A 99 -10.95 -17.47 19.90
C GLY A 99 -10.75 -17.99 21.32
N LEU A 100 -10.03 -17.25 22.17
CA LEU A 100 -9.75 -17.66 23.55
C LEU A 100 -11.02 -17.64 24.42
N SER A 101 -11.87 -16.63 24.26
CA SER A 101 -13.15 -16.54 24.98
C SER A 101 -14.12 -17.65 24.56
N ALA A 102 -14.17 -18.00 23.26
CA ALA A 102 -14.96 -19.12 22.77
C ALA A 102 -14.50 -20.47 23.35
N CYS A 103 -13.18 -20.72 23.39
CA CYS A 103 -12.62 -21.92 24.02
C CYS A 103 -12.95 -22.00 25.52
N PHE A 104 -12.85 -20.87 26.23
CA PHE A 104 -13.19 -20.82 27.65
C PHE A 104 -14.67 -21.10 27.90
N ALA A 105 -15.57 -20.50 27.11
CA ALA A 105 -17.01 -20.76 27.22
C ALA A 105 -17.35 -22.24 26.95
N ALA A 106 -16.75 -22.83 25.91
CA ALA A 106 -16.92 -24.25 25.61
C ALA A 106 -16.44 -25.15 26.77
N ALA A 107 -15.29 -24.83 27.37
CA ALA A 107 -14.78 -25.55 28.54
C ALA A 107 -15.72 -25.44 29.73
N CYS A 108 -16.25 -24.24 30.03
CA CYS A 108 -17.23 -24.05 31.11
C CYS A 108 -18.53 -24.85 30.88
N VAL A 109 -19.03 -24.91 29.64
CA VAL A 109 -20.22 -25.71 29.30
C VAL A 109 -19.95 -27.21 29.50
N ILE A 110 -18.79 -27.71 29.05
CA ILE A 110 -18.42 -29.12 29.23
C ILE A 110 -18.28 -29.46 30.71
N ILE A 111 -17.58 -28.63 31.50
CA ILE A 111 -17.39 -28.84 32.93
C ILE A 111 -18.73 -28.80 33.68
N GLY A 112 -19.58 -27.82 33.38
CA GLY A 112 -20.92 -27.71 33.98
C GLY A 112 -21.79 -28.92 33.66
N PHE A 113 -21.75 -29.41 32.41
CA PHE A 113 -22.46 -30.63 32.02
C PHE A 113 -21.95 -31.87 32.78
N LEU A 114 -20.64 -32.04 32.90
CA LEU A 114 -20.05 -33.16 33.64
C LEU A 114 -20.39 -33.10 35.13
N LEU A 115 -20.28 -31.93 35.77
CA LEU A 115 -20.64 -31.78 37.19
C LEU A 115 -22.14 -32.07 37.43
N GLY A 116 -23.03 -31.55 36.58
CA GLY A 116 -24.46 -31.84 36.68
C GLY A 116 -24.81 -33.31 36.47
N ARG A 117 -24.02 -34.03 35.67
CA ARG A 117 -24.19 -35.47 35.40
C ARG A 117 -23.71 -36.38 36.54
N PHE A 118 -22.68 -35.97 37.28
CA PHE A 118 -22.05 -36.81 38.32
C PHE A 118 -22.49 -36.44 39.74
N VAL A 119 -23.03 -35.25 39.96
CA VAL A 119 -23.47 -34.77 41.28
C VAL A 119 -25.01 -34.75 41.43
N GLY A 120 -25.76 -34.80 40.31
CA GLY A 120 -27.22 -34.95 40.29
C GLY A 120 -27.65 -36.40 40.11
#